data_AF-A0A1V6A6J3-F1
#
_entry.id   AF-A0A1V6A6J3-F1
#
_cell.length_a   1.000
_cell.length_b   1.000
_cell.length_c   1.000
_cell.angle_alpha   90.00
_cell.angle_beta   90.00
_cell.angle_gamma   90.00
#
_symmetry.space_group_name_H-M   'P 1'
#
loop_
_entity.id
_entity.type
_entity.pdbx_description
1 polymer ?
#
loop_
_entity_poly.entity_id
_entity_poly.type
_entity_poly.pdbx_seq_one_letter_code
_entity_poly.pdbx_strand_id
1 'polypeptide(L)'
;MARGKDELNGTRRTVLLALLLSLGVGLHALEAQIPVPVALPGAKLGLANVVTLIALYAIGPAEAITLAILRVLLGSLVTGTFGSMAFMMAFAGATGSSLVMSGFKAVTSGRGRFAAPCSIAGAIAHNLFQLGVFTLVSGTAKVFVMLPYLLAVALPTGYFTGLGALYGLSALRNVPGFKRRLEGIDTVSGRRSLSGTAAVMAALLVVAFGAVKLSERIALARITQEDGKVIQIKAFVTDARRGSIARTFPWPPDGNAEEGEFEVQGRIGTSVLQYDDDLGVRFLSSPCPDKLCIKQGWVNDETDLAACLPNGLIVTVEEGK
;
A
#
# COMPACT_ATOMS: atom_id res chain seq x y z
N MET A 1 15.17 8.83 -40.77
CA MET A 1 15.46 7.92 -39.65
C MET A 1 16.97 7.87 -39.45
N ALA A 2 17.52 8.59 -38.47
CA ALA A 2 18.95 8.58 -38.17
C ALA A 2 19.16 8.06 -36.74
N ARG A 3 19.15 6.73 -36.58
CA ARG A 3 19.71 6.06 -35.39
C ARG A 3 21.22 5.99 -35.61
N GLY A 4 22.00 6.91 -35.05
CA GLY A 4 23.45 6.83 -35.15
C GLY A 4 24.18 7.80 -34.23
N LYS A 5 25.07 7.24 -33.40
CA LYS A 5 26.19 7.88 -32.66
C LYS A 5 26.07 8.18 -31.15
N ASP A 6 25.20 7.50 -30.39
CA ASP A 6 25.01 7.79 -28.95
C ASP A 6 25.28 6.64 -27.97
N GLU A 7 25.97 5.56 -28.32
CA GLU A 7 26.24 4.49 -27.35
C GLU A 7 27.45 4.80 -26.45
N LEU A 8 27.24 4.78 -25.13
CA LEU A 8 28.33 4.65 -24.16
C LEU A 8 29.13 3.38 -24.49
N ASN A 9 30.47 3.45 -24.47
CA ASN A 9 31.29 2.23 -24.50
C ASN A 9 30.73 1.22 -23.48
N GLY A 10 30.59 -0.05 -23.89
CA GLY A 10 29.94 -1.09 -23.08
C GLY A 10 30.45 -1.14 -21.64
N THR A 11 31.77 -1.08 -21.46
CA THR A 11 32.42 -1.03 -20.13
C THR A 11 31.95 0.15 -19.29
N ARG A 12 31.88 1.34 -19.89
CA ARG A 12 31.49 2.57 -19.17
C ARG A 12 30.03 2.52 -18.74
N ARG A 13 29.16 2.01 -19.60
CA ARG A 13 27.73 1.81 -19.31
C ARG A 13 27.56 0.86 -18.12
N THR A 14 28.29 -0.25 -18.11
CA THR A 14 28.26 -1.23 -17.00
C THR A 14 28.76 -0.62 -15.69
N VAL A 15 29.89 0.10 -15.71
CA VAL A 15 30.44 0.75 -14.50
C VAL A 15 29.45 1.76 -13.93
N LEU A 16 28.82 2.57 -14.79
CA LEU A 16 27.83 3.55 -14.34
C LEU A 16 26.59 2.89 -13.75
N LEU A 17 26.10 1.82 -14.40
CA LEU A 17 24.98 1.05 -13.88
C LEU A 17 25.32 0.42 -12.52
N ALA A 18 26.54 -0.11 -12.34
CA ALA A 18 26.99 -0.67 -11.08
C ALA A 18 27.09 0.38 -9.96
N LEU A 19 27.60 1.58 -10.26
CA LEU A 19 27.64 2.69 -9.30
C LEU A 19 26.24 3.13 -8.87
N LEU A 20 25.34 3.32 -9.84
CA LEU A 20 23.95 3.66 -9.55
C LEU A 20 23.26 2.52 -8.78
N LEU A 21 23.50 1.26 -9.14
CA LEU A 21 22.95 0.11 -8.43
C LEU A 21 23.42 0.08 -6.97
N SER A 22 24.72 0.29 -6.72
CA SER A 22 25.28 0.35 -5.36
C SER A 22 24.60 1.44 -4.53
N LEU A 23 24.42 2.64 -5.11
CA LEU A 23 23.69 3.73 -4.45
C LEU A 23 22.22 3.36 -4.21
N GLY A 24 21.57 2.74 -5.19
CA GLY A 24 20.17 2.32 -5.12
C GLY A 24 19.92 1.27 -4.05
N VAL A 25 20.83 0.31 -3.89
CA VAL A 25 20.77 -0.70 -2.81
C VAL A 25 20.97 -0.04 -1.44
N GLY A 26 21.93 0.87 -1.32
CA GLY A 26 22.15 1.63 -0.09
C GLY A 26 20.92 2.44 0.31
N LEU A 27 20.33 3.20 -0.62
CA LEU A 27 19.11 3.98 -0.36
C LEU A 27 17.91 3.10 -0.05
N HIS A 28 17.79 1.92 -0.67
CA HIS A 28 16.74 0.95 -0.33
C HIS A 28 16.87 0.44 1.11
N ALA A 29 18.08 0.08 1.53
CA ALA A 29 18.35 -0.38 2.89
C ALA A 29 18.13 0.75 3.92
N LEU A 30 18.57 1.98 3.62
CA LEU A 30 18.34 3.15 4.47
C LEU A 30 16.84 3.45 4.61
N GLU A 31 16.10 3.40 3.51
CA GLU A 31 14.65 3.62 3.52
C GLU A 31 13.91 2.59 4.38
N ALA A 32 14.39 1.35 4.43
CA ALA A 32 13.83 0.32 5.31
C ALA A 32 14.07 0.58 6.81
N GLN A 33 15.05 1.44 7.16
CA GLN A 33 15.35 1.80 8.55
C GLN A 33 14.61 3.06 9.02
N ILE A 34 14.00 3.83 8.12
CA ILE A 34 13.26 5.03 8.50
C ILE A 34 11.91 4.58 9.08
N PRO A 35 11.63 4.80 10.38
CA PRO A 35 10.34 4.50 10.95
C PRO A 35 9.32 5.50 10.39
N VAL A 36 8.63 5.14 9.30
CA VAL A 36 7.46 5.87 8.86
C VAL A 36 6.38 5.77 9.96
N PRO A 37 5.64 6.85 10.24
CA PRO A 37 4.59 6.84 11.26
C PRO A 37 3.68 5.62 11.07
N VAL A 38 3.47 4.88 12.15
CA VAL A 38 2.85 3.53 12.22
C VAL A 38 1.45 3.44 11.58
N ALA A 39 0.86 4.58 11.21
CA ALA A 39 -0.49 4.70 10.66
C ALA A 39 -0.66 4.14 9.24
N LEU A 40 0.41 3.97 8.44
CA LEU A 40 0.30 3.54 7.03
C LEU A 40 1.29 2.42 6.69
N PRO A 41 0.97 1.15 7.01
CA PRO A 41 1.81 0.01 6.67
C PRO A 41 2.04 -0.05 5.15
N GLY A 42 3.32 -0.03 4.76
CA GLY A 42 3.73 -0.08 3.36
C GLY A 42 4.00 1.28 2.69
N ALA A 43 3.82 2.41 3.41
CA ALA A 43 4.24 3.71 2.90
C ALA A 43 5.77 3.81 2.80
N LYS A 44 6.27 4.35 1.68
CA LYS A 44 7.70 4.57 1.41
C LYS A 44 7.92 5.99 0.88
N LEU A 45 9.09 6.57 1.16
CA LEU A 45 9.47 7.92 0.72
C LEU A 45 9.87 7.97 -0.76
N GLY A 46 10.26 6.85 -1.35
CA GLY A 46 10.72 6.75 -2.72
C GLY A 46 12.20 7.10 -2.91
N LEU A 47 13.04 7.04 -1.87
CA LEU A 47 14.47 7.44 -1.97
C LEU A 47 15.21 6.63 -3.05
N ALA A 48 15.02 5.31 -3.06
CA ALA A 48 15.64 4.46 -4.07
C ALA A 48 15.14 4.80 -5.49
N ASN A 49 13.92 5.34 -5.65
CA ASN A 49 13.33 5.67 -6.95
C ASN A 49 14.00 6.88 -7.62
N VAL A 50 14.66 7.75 -6.85
CA VAL A 50 15.52 8.82 -7.40
C VAL A 50 16.57 8.21 -8.35
N VAL A 51 17.24 7.14 -7.91
CA VAL A 51 18.29 6.48 -8.67
C VAL A 51 17.75 5.80 -9.93
N THR A 52 16.60 5.13 -9.82
CA THR A 52 15.93 4.52 -10.99
C THR A 52 15.56 5.57 -12.04
N LEU A 53 15.08 6.73 -11.61
CA LEU A 53 14.74 7.83 -12.50
C LEU A 53 15.98 8.46 -13.14
N ILE A 54 17.08 8.62 -12.37
CA ILE A 54 18.39 9.00 -12.92
C ILE A 54 18.83 8.00 -13.99
N ALA A 55 18.80 6.69 -13.70
CA ALA A 55 19.17 5.66 -14.67
C ALA A 55 18.29 5.70 -15.94
N LEU A 56 16.99 5.95 -15.78
CA LEU A 56 16.04 6.05 -16.89
C LEU A 56 16.39 7.19 -17.85
N TYR A 57 16.67 8.39 -17.31
CA TYR A 57 16.98 9.56 -18.14
C TYR A 57 18.42 9.57 -18.63
N ALA A 58 19.36 9.08 -17.83
CA ALA A 58 20.78 9.20 -18.09
C ALA A 58 21.37 8.00 -18.84
N ILE A 59 20.81 6.79 -18.69
CA ILE A 59 21.29 5.58 -19.37
C ILE A 59 20.21 4.99 -20.27
N GLY A 60 19.01 4.71 -19.78
CA GLY A 60 17.95 4.17 -20.65
C GLY A 60 16.90 3.35 -19.90
N PRO A 61 15.79 3.01 -20.58
CA PRO A 61 14.69 2.28 -19.97
C PRO A 61 15.06 0.85 -19.57
N ALA A 62 15.84 0.13 -20.39
CA ALA A 62 16.25 -1.24 -20.09
C ALA A 62 17.10 -1.30 -18.82
N GLU A 63 18.00 -0.34 -18.65
CA GLU A 63 18.90 -0.22 -17.51
C GLU A 63 18.19 0.25 -16.26
N ALA A 64 17.21 1.15 -16.40
CA ALA A 64 16.36 1.55 -15.28
C ALA A 64 15.55 0.37 -14.72
N ILE A 65 14.94 -0.43 -15.60
CA ILE A 65 14.21 -1.64 -15.19
C ILE A 65 15.16 -2.66 -14.55
N THR A 66 16.32 -2.89 -15.17
CA THR A 66 17.35 -3.80 -14.62
C THR A 66 17.82 -3.33 -13.25
N LEU A 67 18.10 -2.03 -13.08
CA LEU A 67 18.47 -1.43 -11.80
C LEU A 67 17.35 -1.58 -10.79
N ALA A 68 16.08 -1.33 -11.17
CA ALA A 68 14.94 -1.43 -10.27
C ALA A 68 14.71 -2.85 -9.76
N ILE A 69 14.94 -3.87 -10.59
CA ILE A 69 14.88 -5.28 -10.23
C ILE A 69 16.03 -5.62 -9.29
N LEU A 70 17.27 -5.35 -9.72
CA LEU A 70 18.47 -5.72 -8.96
C LEU A 70 18.52 -5.01 -7.61
N ARG A 71 18.13 -3.74 -7.51
CA ARG A 71 18.14 -3.02 -6.23
C ARG A 71 17.17 -3.64 -5.21
N VAL A 72 16.02 -4.16 -5.66
CA VAL A 72 15.05 -4.80 -4.76
C VAL A 72 15.55 -6.18 -4.34
N LEU A 73 16.09 -6.96 -5.29
CA LEU A 73 16.69 -8.25 -4.97
C LEU A 73 17.82 -8.10 -3.95
N LEU A 74 18.80 -7.26 -4.24
CA LEU A 74 19.96 -7.04 -3.38
C LEU A 74 19.58 -6.30 -2.10
N GLY A 75 18.71 -5.29 -2.18
CA GLY A 75 18.24 -4.54 -1.01
C GLY A 75 17.44 -5.42 -0.03
N SER A 76 16.61 -6.34 -0.54
CA SER A 76 15.88 -7.30 0.30
C SER A 76 16.80 -8.36 0.91
N LEU A 77 17.89 -8.73 0.24
CA LEU A 77 18.92 -9.58 0.84
C LEU A 77 19.65 -8.85 1.98
N VAL A 78 20.04 -7.60 1.77
CA VAL A 78 20.73 -6.76 2.78
C VAL A 78 19.84 -6.50 4.00
N THR A 79 18.55 -6.29 3.79
CA THR A 79 17.58 -6.04 4.87
C THR A 79 17.01 -7.32 5.50
N GLY A 80 17.37 -8.51 4.98
CA GLY A 80 16.84 -9.79 5.47
C GLY A 80 15.35 -10.01 5.15
N THR A 81 14.78 -9.28 4.20
CA THR A 81 13.35 -9.35 3.80
C THR A 81 13.11 -10.21 2.56
N PHE A 82 14.14 -10.83 2.00
CA PHE A 82 14.03 -11.65 0.80
C PHE A 82 13.00 -12.79 0.96
N GLY A 83 12.14 -12.98 -0.05
CA GLY A 83 11.08 -13.99 -0.03
C GLY A 83 9.86 -13.64 0.86
N SER A 84 9.93 -12.56 1.65
CA SER A 84 8.80 -12.11 2.44
C SER A 84 7.71 -11.44 1.59
N MET A 85 6.56 -11.19 2.23
CA MET A 85 5.49 -10.39 1.64
C MET A 85 5.99 -8.99 1.22
N ALA A 86 6.83 -8.37 2.05
CA ALA A 86 7.41 -7.05 1.77
C ALA A 86 8.31 -7.06 0.53
N PHE A 87 9.04 -8.15 0.30
CA PHE A 87 9.84 -8.33 -0.92
C PHE A 87 8.95 -8.42 -2.16
N MET A 88 7.91 -9.26 -2.15
CA MET A 88 7.01 -9.42 -3.30
C MET A 88 6.31 -8.10 -3.66
N MET A 89 5.83 -7.39 -2.65
CA MET A 89 5.25 -6.05 -2.77
C MET A 89 6.23 -5.04 -3.37
N ALA A 90 7.45 -4.97 -2.84
CA ALA A 90 8.48 -4.05 -3.32
C ALA A 90 8.93 -4.39 -4.75
N PHE A 91 9.01 -5.67 -5.09
CA PHE A 91 9.42 -6.15 -6.40
C PHE A 91 8.38 -5.80 -7.46
N ALA A 92 7.10 -6.08 -7.19
CA ALA A 92 6.00 -5.75 -8.07
C ALA A 92 5.86 -4.23 -8.25
N GLY A 93 5.91 -3.48 -7.14
CA GLY A 93 5.88 -2.03 -7.17
C GLY A 93 7.03 -1.45 -7.99
N ALA A 94 8.27 -1.93 -7.79
CA ALA A 94 9.45 -1.39 -8.47
C ALA A 94 9.48 -1.72 -9.97
N THR A 95 9.07 -2.94 -10.35
CA THR A 95 9.01 -3.34 -11.76
C THR A 95 7.88 -2.62 -12.48
N GLY A 96 6.68 -2.63 -11.91
CA GLY A 96 5.51 -1.93 -12.45
C GLY A 96 5.72 -0.43 -12.60
N SER A 97 6.28 0.24 -11.58
CA SER A 97 6.59 1.67 -11.69
C SER A 97 7.64 1.97 -12.75
N SER A 98 8.68 1.13 -12.87
CA SER A 98 9.74 1.33 -13.87
C SER A 98 9.22 1.16 -15.30
N LEU A 99 8.28 0.25 -15.52
CA LEU A 99 7.61 0.07 -16.82
C LEU A 99 6.77 1.31 -17.16
N VAL A 100 5.96 1.79 -16.22
CA VAL A 100 5.12 2.99 -16.42
C VAL A 100 5.98 4.22 -16.68
N MET A 101 7.04 4.45 -15.91
CA MET A 101 7.96 5.56 -16.14
C MET A 101 8.67 5.46 -17.49
N SER A 102 9.06 4.26 -17.91
CA SER A 102 9.69 4.02 -19.22
C SER A 102 8.73 4.33 -20.37
N GLY A 103 7.47 3.89 -20.27
CA GLY A 103 6.41 4.23 -21.22
C GLY A 103 6.11 5.73 -21.26
N PHE A 104 6.00 6.36 -20.09
CA PHE A 104 5.76 7.79 -19.96
C PHE A 104 6.87 8.62 -20.63
N LYS A 105 8.14 8.25 -20.42
CA LYS A 105 9.28 8.89 -21.09
C LYS A 105 9.22 8.73 -22.61
N ALA A 106 8.80 7.56 -23.10
CA ALA A 106 8.68 7.29 -24.53
C ALA A 106 7.63 8.22 -25.20
N VAL A 107 6.50 8.45 -24.53
CA VAL A 107 5.42 9.33 -25.05
C VAL A 107 5.79 10.82 -24.97
N THR A 108 6.52 11.23 -23.92
CA THR A 108 6.85 12.65 -23.67
C THR A 108 8.11 13.16 -24.39
N SER A 109 8.63 12.42 -25.38
CA SER A 109 9.81 12.78 -26.18
C SER A 109 11.10 13.00 -25.38
N GLY A 110 11.27 12.31 -24.24
CA GLY A 110 12.58 12.15 -23.57
C GLY A 110 13.22 13.39 -22.93
N ARG A 111 12.57 14.57 -22.94
CA ARG A 111 13.12 15.80 -22.36
C ARG A 111 12.99 15.79 -20.84
N GLY A 112 14.04 16.18 -20.12
CA GLY A 112 14.10 16.15 -18.65
C GLY A 112 13.11 17.08 -17.94
N ARG A 113 12.41 17.94 -18.69
CA ARG A 113 11.29 18.77 -18.21
C ARG A 113 10.15 17.95 -17.59
N PHE A 114 10.02 16.69 -17.96
CA PHE A 114 8.96 15.80 -17.48
C PHE A 114 9.39 14.83 -16.37
N ALA A 115 10.59 14.99 -15.80
CA ALA A 115 11.09 14.09 -14.76
C ALA A 115 10.17 14.03 -13.53
N ALA A 116 9.66 15.18 -13.06
CA ALA A 116 8.75 15.22 -11.91
C ALA A 116 7.37 14.59 -12.20
N PRO A 117 6.65 14.94 -13.30
CA PRO A 117 5.44 14.22 -13.70
C PRO A 117 5.63 12.73 -13.93
N CYS A 118 6.76 12.33 -14.53
CA CYS A 118 7.12 10.92 -14.75
C CYS A 118 7.28 10.19 -13.40
N SER A 119 7.94 10.81 -12.42
CA SER A 119 8.09 10.29 -11.07
C SER A 119 6.75 10.14 -10.35
N ILE A 120 5.85 11.11 -10.48
CA ILE A 120 4.49 11.03 -9.92
C ILE A 120 3.72 9.84 -10.53
N ALA A 121 3.75 9.69 -11.85
CA ALA A 121 3.14 8.53 -12.51
C ALA A 121 3.76 7.21 -12.02
N GLY A 122 5.07 7.18 -11.83
CA GLY A 122 5.79 6.06 -11.22
C GLY A 122 5.35 5.77 -9.79
N ALA A 123 5.14 6.79 -8.95
CA ALA A 123 4.71 6.64 -7.56
C ALA A 123 3.28 6.08 -7.46
N ILE A 124 2.37 6.56 -8.31
CA ILE A 124 1.00 6.01 -8.42
C ILE A 124 1.07 4.53 -8.83
N ALA A 125 1.79 4.23 -9.90
CA ALA A 125 1.96 2.86 -10.38
C ALA A 125 2.60 1.96 -9.32
N HIS A 126 3.62 2.44 -8.60
CA HIS A 126 4.28 1.67 -7.54
C HIS A 126 3.28 1.18 -6.49
N ASN A 127 2.42 2.07 -6.00
CA ASN A 127 1.39 1.74 -5.01
C ASN A 127 0.34 0.78 -5.59
N LEU A 128 -0.09 0.98 -6.84
CA LEU A 128 -1.06 0.09 -7.49
C LEU A 128 -0.53 -1.34 -7.65
N PHE A 129 0.69 -1.52 -8.16
CA PHE A 129 1.29 -2.84 -8.33
C PHE A 129 1.64 -3.49 -6.97
N GLN A 130 2.09 -2.69 -6.00
CA GLN A 130 2.33 -3.14 -4.63
C GLN A 130 1.06 -3.72 -4.00
N LEU A 131 -0.06 -2.98 -4.06
CA LEU A 131 -1.34 -3.46 -3.53
C LEU A 131 -1.92 -4.60 -4.38
N GLY A 132 -1.78 -4.56 -5.70
CA GLY A 132 -2.25 -5.62 -6.59
C GLY A 132 -1.62 -6.98 -6.23
N VAL A 133 -0.30 -7.03 -6.04
CA VAL A 133 0.34 -8.27 -5.56
C VAL A 133 -0.05 -8.60 -4.13
N PHE A 134 -0.29 -7.60 -3.28
CA PHE A 134 -0.87 -7.87 -1.97
C PHE A 134 -2.20 -8.59 -2.06
N THR A 135 -3.13 -8.11 -2.88
CA THR A 135 -4.44 -8.74 -3.07
C THR A 135 -4.35 -10.13 -3.66
N LEU A 136 -3.40 -10.36 -4.59
CA LEU A 136 -3.21 -11.65 -5.23
C LEU A 136 -2.71 -12.72 -4.23
N VAL A 137 -1.80 -12.35 -3.33
CA VAL A 137 -1.21 -13.29 -2.36
C VAL A 137 -2.09 -13.46 -1.12
N SER A 138 -2.67 -12.36 -0.60
CA SER A 138 -3.50 -12.39 0.61
C SER A 138 -4.95 -12.83 0.37
N GLY A 139 -5.42 -12.78 -0.87
CA GLY A 139 -6.80 -13.10 -1.24
C GLY A 139 -7.83 -12.02 -0.84
N THR A 140 -7.41 -10.90 -0.25
CA THR A 140 -8.31 -9.82 0.18
C THR A 140 -8.09 -8.52 -0.59
N ALA A 141 -9.13 -8.05 -1.27
CA ALA A 141 -9.13 -6.75 -1.95
C ALA A 141 -9.33 -5.56 -0.98
N LYS A 142 -9.62 -5.83 0.31
CA LYS A 142 -9.90 -4.79 1.31
C LYS A 142 -8.71 -3.84 1.53
N VAL A 143 -7.48 -4.26 1.20
CA VAL A 143 -6.29 -3.40 1.28
C VAL A 143 -6.38 -2.14 0.41
N PHE A 144 -7.18 -2.16 -0.67
CA PHE A 144 -7.37 -0.99 -1.54
C PHE A 144 -8.08 0.16 -0.85
N VAL A 145 -8.70 -0.05 0.32
CA VAL A 145 -9.22 1.03 1.17
C VAL A 145 -8.08 1.95 1.65
N MET A 146 -6.84 1.44 1.76
CA MET A 146 -5.66 2.27 2.07
C MET A 146 -5.13 3.06 0.87
N LEU A 147 -5.56 2.74 -0.36
CA LEU A 147 -5.02 3.37 -1.58
C LEU A 147 -5.17 4.90 -1.59
N PRO A 148 -6.30 5.52 -1.20
CA PRO A 148 -6.42 6.98 -1.15
C PRO A 148 -5.38 7.63 -0.21
N TYR A 149 -5.15 7.02 0.94
CA TYR A 149 -4.14 7.48 1.91
C TYR A 149 -2.72 7.31 1.38
N LEU A 150 -2.43 6.16 0.76
CA LEU A 150 -1.15 5.91 0.11
C LEU A 150 -0.90 6.89 -1.04
N LEU A 151 -1.90 7.21 -1.85
CA LEU A 151 -1.80 8.22 -2.91
C LEU A 151 -1.60 9.64 -2.35
N ALA A 152 -2.23 9.97 -1.23
CA ALA A 152 -2.01 11.25 -0.55
C ALA A 152 -0.57 11.46 -0.14
N VAL A 153 0.13 10.40 0.26
CA VAL A 153 1.58 10.44 0.54
C VAL A 153 2.41 10.33 -0.74
N ALA A 154 2.02 9.46 -1.67
CA ALA A 154 2.77 9.15 -2.89
C ALA A 154 2.87 10.30 -3.88
N LEU A 155 1.86 11.18 -3.96
CA LEU A 155 1.88 12.33 -4.86
C LEU A 155 2.95 13.36 -4.46
N PRO A 156 3.01 13.85 -3.20
CA PRO A 156 4.11 14.68 -2.73
C PRO A 156 5.47 14.01 -2.82
N THR A 157 5.61 12.78 -2.33
CA THR A 157 6.91 12.10 -2.33
C THR A 157 7.37 11.81 -3.75
N GLY A 158 6.47 11.43 -4.66
CA GLY A 158 6.75 11.25 -6.09
C GLY A 158 7.24 12.54 -6.75
N TYR A 159 6.63 13.68 -6.42
CA TYR A 159 7.09 14.99 -6.90
C TYR A 159 8.52 15.32 -6.42
N PHE A 160 8.78 15.20 -5.12
CA PHE A 160 10.11 15.46 -4.56
C PHE A 160 11.18 14.49 -5.05
N THR A 161 10.82 13.22 -5.23
CA THR A 161 11.69 12.20 -5.85
C THR A 161 12.09 12.62 -7.27
N GLY A 162 11.13 13.16 -8.04
CA GLY A 162 11.38 13.66 -9.38
C GLY A 162 12.30 14.88 -9.42
N LEU A 163 12.14 15.81 -8.47
CA LEU A 163 13.07 16.92 -8.28
C LEU A 163 14.47 16.43 -7.89
N GLY A 164 14.56 15.50 -6.94
CA GLY A 164 15.83 14.90 -6.51
C GLY A 164 16.58 14.28 -7.69
N ALA A 165 15.86 13.58 -8.58
CA ALA A 165 16.45 13.03 -9.80
C ALA A 165 16.90 14.12 -10.77
N LEU A 166 16.11 15.19 -10.94
CA LEU A 166 16.49 16.33 -11.80
C LEU A 166 17.78 17.01 -11.32
N TYR A 167 17.91 17.24 -10.01
CA TYR A 167 19.14 17.79 -9.43
C TYR A 167 20.31 16.80 -9.54
N GLY A 168 20.07 15.50 -9.32
CA GLY A 168 21.07 14.45 -9.54
C GLY A 168 21.57 14.39 -10.98
N LEU A 169 20.67 14.47 -11.96
CA LEU A 169 21.00 14.55 -13.39
C LEU A 169 21.80 15.82 -13.71
N SER A 170 21.47 16.94 -13.07
CA SER A 170 22.20 18.21 -13.24
C SER A 170 23.63 18.12 -12.72
N ALA A 171 23.85 17.43 -11.59
CA ALA A 171 25.19 17.16 -11.07
C ALA A 171 25.98 16.23 -12.01
N LEU A 172 25.33 15.21 -12.58
CA LEU A 172 25.94 14.29 -13.54
C LEU A 172 26.29 14.93 -14.89
N ARG A 173 25.70 16.09 -15.24
CA ARG A 173 26.00 16.82 -16.50
C ARG A 173 27.46 17.21 -16.65
N ASN A 174 28.14 17.45 -15.53
CA ASN A 174 29.55 17.85 -15.52
C ASN A 174 30.50 16.66 -15.66
N VAL A 175 30.00 15.43 -15.58
CA VAL A 175 30.81 14.22 -15.77
C VAL A 175 30.98 13.98 -17.28
N PRO A 176 32.22 13.75 -17.77
CA PRO A 176 32.46 13.42 -19.18
C PRO A 176 31.52 12.30 -19.62
N GLY A 177 31.02 12.27 -20.86
CA GLY A 177 30.13 11.21 -21.36
C GLY A 177 28.65 11.31 -20.98
N PHE A 178 28.30 11.93 -19.86
CA PHE A 178 26.89 12.25 -19.54
C PHE A 178 26.42 13.53 -20.24
N LYS A 179 27.33 14.49 -20.45
CA LYS A 179 27.07 15.79 -21.07
C LYS A 179 26.22 15.72 -22.35
N ARG A 180 26.48 14.73 -23.22
CA ARG A 180 25.85 14.57 -24.54
C ARG A 180 24.42 14.00 -24.49
N ARG A 181 24.13 13.13 -23.53
CA ARG A 181 22.81 12.47 -23.38
C ARG A 181 21.82 13.28 -22.54
N LEU A 182 22.34 14.28 -21.81
CA LEU A 182 21.56 15.24 -21.03
C LEU A 182 21.27 16.53 -21.82
N GLU A 183 21.68 16.62 -23.10
CA GLU A 183 21.33 17.74 -23.99
C GLU A 183 19.81 17.80 -24.20
N GLY A 184 19.18 18.93 -23.85
CA GLY A 184 17.72 19.10 -23.80
C GLY A 184 17.08 18.89 -22.42
N ILE A 185 17.88 18.60 -21.39
CA ILE A 185 17.48 18.72 -19.98
C ILE A 185 17.82 20.15 -19.53
N ASP A 186 16.93 21.09 -19.82
CA ASP A 186 17.14 22.49 -19.46
C ASP A 186 16.94 22.68 -17.95
N THR A 187 18.04 22.97 -17.23
CA THR A 187 18.06 23.34 -15.81
C THR A 187 17.27 24.63 -15.52
N VAL A 188 16.92 25.40 -16.56
CA VAL A 188 16.10 26.62 -16.50
C VAL A 188 14.64 26.32 -16.13
N SER A 189 14.20 25.05 -16.20
CA SER A 189 12.89 24.67 -15.67
C SER A 189 12.82 24.75 -14.15
N GLY A 190 13.92 24.68 -13.39
CA GLY A 190 13.87 24.59 -11.91
C GLY A 190 13.13 25.75 -11.21
N ARG A 191 13.21 26.99 -11.71
CA ARG A 191 12.63 28.17 -11.04
C ARG A 191 11.18 28.48 -11.46
N ARG A 192 10.82 28.34 -12.76
CA ARG A 192 9.41 28.43 -13.22
C ARG A 192 8.61 27.15 -12.94
N SER A 193 9.29 26.01 -12.81
CA SER A 193 8.69 24.77 -12.30
C SER A 193 8.28 24.97 -10.85
N LEU A 194 8.99 25.73 -10.01
CA LEU A 194 8.64 25.85 -8.58
C LEU A 194 7.21 26.39 -8.33
N SER A 195 6.76 27.41 -9.06
CA SER A 195 5.40 27.95 -8.92
C SER A 195 4.34 27.05 -9.58
N GLY A 196 4.62 26.54 -10.78
CA GLY A 196 3.74 25.57 -11.44
C GLY A 196 3.61 24.25 -10.67
N THR A 197 4.66 23.86 -9.97
CA THR A 197 4.69 22.65 -9.14
C THR A 197 4.11 22.88 -7.77
N ALA A 198 4.23 24.08 -7.18
CA ALA A 198 3.46 24.44 -5.99
C ALA A 198 1.95 24.38 -6.29
N ALA A 199 1.52 24.88 -7.45
CA ALA A 199 0.13 24.80 -7.89
C ALA A 199 -0.32 23.36 -8.17
N VAL A 200 0.50 22.55 -8.85
CA VAL A 200 0.22 21.13 -9.08
C VAL A 200 0.22 20.34 -7.78
N MET A 201 1.15 20.61 -6.85
CA MET A 201 1.19 20.00 -5.53
C MET A 201 -0.04 20.37 -4.70
N ALA A 202 -0.45 21.63 -4.72
CA ALA A 202 -1.69 22.07 -4.06
C ALA A 202 -2.91 21.36 -4.66
N ALA A 203 -3.02 21.29 -5.99
CA ALA A 203 -4.10 20.58 -6.66
C ALA A 203 -4.10 19.08 -6.35
N LEU A 204 -2.94 18.43 -6.38
CA LEU A 204 -2.78 17.00 -6.08
C LEU A 204 -3.08 16.69 -4.62
N LEU A 205 -2.67 17.56 -3.69
CA LEU A 205 -3.01 17.45 -2.27
C LEU A 205 -4.51 17.64 -2.03
N VAL A 206 -5.15 18.59 -2.71
CA VAL A 206 -6.61 18.78 -2.65
C VAL A 206 -7.34 17.55 -3.18
N VAL A 207 -6.89 17.00 -4.32
CA VAL A 207 -7.48 15.78 -4.90
C VAL A 207 -7.29 14.58 -3.97
N ALA A 208 -6.11 14.41 -3.39
CA ALA A 208 -5.86 13.29 -2.49
C ALA A 208 -6.61 13.43 -1.16
N PHE A 209 -6.65 14.63 -0.57
CA PHE A 209 -7.45 14.89 0.63
C PHE A 209 -8.94 14.72 0.35
N GLY A 210 -9.41 15.15 -0.83
CA GLY A 210 -10.75 14.90 -1.32
C GLY A 210 -11.04 13.41 -1.48
N ALA A 211 -10.11 12.63 -2.01
CA ALA A 211 -10.23 11.17 -2.13
C ALA A 211 -10.25 10.47 -0.77
N VAL A 212 -9.46 10.94 0.21
CA VAL A 212 -9.50 10.45 1.60
C VAL A 212 -10.83 10.78 2.27
N LYS A 213 -11.30 12.03 2.15
CA LYS A 213 -12.61 12.42 2.66
C LYS A 213 -13.75 11.66 1.98
N LEU A 214 -13.62 11.39 0.68
CA LEU A 214 -14.58 10.58 -0.07
C LEU A 214 -14.53 9.11 0.38
N SER A 215 -13.35 8.54 0.62
CA SER A 215 -13.26 7.17 1.13
C SER A 215 -13.82 7.05 2.54
N GLU A 216 -13.57 8.03 3.43
CA GLU A 216 -14.23 8.12 4.74
C GLU A 216 -15.74 8.26 4.58
N ARG A 217 -16.21 9.12 3.68
CA ARG A 217 -17.64 9.30 3.39
C ARG A 217 -18.28 8.04 2.83
N ILE A 218 -17.60 7.29 1.96
CA ILE A 218 -18.10 6.02 1.42
C ILE A 218 -18.07 4.94 2.48
N ALA A 219 -17.05 4.90 3.34
CA ALA A 219 -17.00 3.98 4.47
C ALA A 219 -18.13 4.27 5.47
N LEU A 220 -18.31 5.54 5.85
CA LEU A 220 -19.43 5.99 6.69
C LEU A 220 -20.78 5.79 6.01
N ALA A 221 -20.87 6.03 4.69
CA ALA A 221 -22.09 5.80 3.93
C ALA A 221 -22.45 4.32 3.89
N ARG A 222 -21.47 3.41 3.77
CA ARG A 222 -21.69 1.96 3.88
C ARG A 222 -22.18 1.56 5.27
N ILE A 223 -21.61 2.15 6.33
CA ILE A 223 -22.08 1.95 7.71
C ILE A 223 -23.54 2.45 7.86
N THR A 224 -23.89 3.58 7.23
CA THR A 224 -25.26 4.13 7.30
C THR A 224 -26.23 3.52 6.27
N GLN A 225 -25.74 2.68 5.36
CA GLN A 225 -26.51 2.05 4.28
C GLN A 225 -26.43 0.52 4.41
N GLU A 226 -26.52 0.04 5.64
CA GLU A 226 -26.80 -1.34 5.95
C GLU A 226 -28.24 -1.41 6.46
N ASP A 227 -29.15 -1.65 5.51
CA ASP A 227 -30.43 -2.27 5.83
C ASP A 227 -30.13 -3.58 6.58
N GLY A 228 -30.32 -3.56 7.90
CA GLY A 228 -30.47 -4.72 8.77
C GLY A 228 -29.36 -5.76 8.73
N LYS A 229 -28.11 -5.45 9.12
CA LYS A 229 -27.19 -6.51 9.50
C LYS A 229 -27.73 -7.25 10.72
N VAL A 230 -27.38 -8.52 10.86
CA VAL A 230 -27.74 -9.32 12.03
C VAL A 230 -26.52 -10.05 12.58
N ILE A 231 -26.27 -9.92 13.88
CA ILE A 231 -25.28 -10.74 14.56
C ILE A 231 -25.92 -12.09 14.83
N GLN A 232 -25.38 -13.14 14.21
CA GLN A 232 -25.81 -14.52 14.40
C GLN A 232 -24.87 -15.25 15.35
N ILE A 233 -25.47 -15.91 16.34
CA ILE A 233 -24.75 -16.75 17.29
C ILE A 233 -25.17 -18.19 17.02
N LYS A 234 -24.23 -18.99 16.52
CA LYS A 234 -24.45 -20.41 16.20
C LYS A 234 -23.91 -21.28 17.30
N ALA A 235 -24.76 -22.17 17.82
CA ALA A 235 -24.39 -23.19 18.80
C ALA A 235 -24.36 -24.58 18.15
N PHE A 236 -23.28 -25.31 18.38
CA PHE A 236 -23.03 -26.64 17.82
C PHE A 236 -23.27 -27.71 18.90
N VAL A 237 -24.50 -28.20 18.98
CA VAL A 237 -24.89 -29.29 19.89
C VAL A 237 -24.24 -30.62 19.45
N THR A 238 -23.98 -31.52 20.40
CA THR A 238 -23.43 -32.88 20.18
C THR A 238 -24.40 -33.77 19.39
N ASP A 239 -24.50 -33.54 18.08
CA ASP A 239 -24.88 -34.48 17.01
C ASP A 239 -25.09 -33.76 15.66
N ALA A 240 -25.06 -32.41 15.65
CA ALA A 240 -25.38 -31.63 14.47
C ALA A 240 -24.15 -31.37 13.58
N ARG A 241 -24.23 -31.71 12.28
CA ARG A 241 -23.21 -31.37 11.26
C ARG A 241 -23.20 -29.87 10.90
N ARG A 242 -24.25 -29.12 11.27
CA ARG A 242 -24.38 -27.66 11.11
C ARG A 242 -24.87 -27.08 12.45
N GLY A 243 -24.25 -26.00 12.92
CA GLY A 243 -24.70 -25.30 14.13
C GLY A 243 -26.09 -24.70 13.94
N SER A 244 -26.94 -24.83 14.95
CA SER A 244 -28.25 -24.16 14.98
C SER A 244 -28.07 -22.71 15.43
N ILE A 245 -28.81 -21.80 14.81
CA ILE A 245 -28.85 -20.40 15.25
C ILE A 245 -29.47 -20.39 16.65
N ALA A 246 -28.67 -20.03 17.65
CA ALA A 246 -29.08 -19.97 19.05
C ALA A 246 -29.74 -18.63 19.37
N ARG A 247 -29.20 -17.54 18.83
CA ARG A 247 -29.80 -16.21 18.85
C ARG A 247 -29.35 -15.38 17.64
N THR A 248 -30.20 -14.43 17.28
CA THR A 248 -29.95 -13.42 16.27
C THR A 248 -30.23 -12.05 16.87
N PHE A 249 -29.34 -11.09 16.65
CA PHE A 249 -29.51 -9.71 17.09
C PHE A 249 -29.53 -8.77 15.88
N PRO A 250 -30.52 -7.87 15.75
CA PRO A 250 -30.48 -6.83 14.73
C PRO A 250 -29.34 -5.85 15.04
N TRP A 251 -28.61 -5.45 14.00
CA TRP A 251 -27.48 -4.53 14.07
C TRP A 251 -27.55 -3.55 12.90
N PRO A 252 -27.66 -2.23 13.14
CA PRO A 252 -27.81 -1.58 14.44
C PRO A 252 -29.20 -1.83 15.07
N PRO A 253 -29.35 -1.82 16.41
CA PRO A 253 -30.63 -2.03 17.06
C PRO A 253 -31.50 -0.77 17.05
N ASP A 254 -32.74 -0.91 16.56
CA ASP A 254 -33.76 0.16 16.53
C ASP A 254 -34.41 0.38 17.92
N GLY A 255 -33.59 0.67 18.93
CA GLY A 255 -34.00 1.27 20.21
C GLY A 255 -34.58 0.34 21.28
N ASN A 256 -33.76 0.02 22.29
CA ASN A 256 -34.05 0.09 23.75
C ASN A 256 -33.07 -0.71 24.64
N ALA A 257 -31.81 -0.93 24.23
CA ALA A 257 -30.77 -1.37 25.17
C ALA A 257 -29.39 -0.95 24.69
N GLU A 258 -28.81 0.09 25.31
CA GLU A 258 -27.48 0.64 24.97
C GLU A 258 -26.35 -0.39 25.17
N GLU A 259 -26.49 -1.27 26.18
CA GLU A 259 -25.57 -2.38 26.45
C GLU A 259 -26.32 -3.50 27.18
N GLY A 260 -25.87 -4.75 27.04
CA GLY A 260 -26.44 -5.85 27.81
C GLY A 260 -25.65 -7.15 27.74
N GLU A 261 -26.07 -8.11 28.58
CA GLU A 261 -25.48 -9.44 28.66
C GLU A 261 -26.54 -10.51 28.46
N PHE A 262 -26.17 -11.61 27.80
CA PHE A 262 -27.03 -12.78 27.72
C PHE A 262 -26.22 -14.07 27.79
N GLU A 263 -26.87 -15.10 28.32
CA GLU A 263 -26.32 -16.43 28.48
C GLU A 263 -26.64 -17.32 27.27
N VAL A 264 -25.63 -18.00 26.76
CA VAL A 264 -25.77 -19.00 25.69
C VAL A 264 -25.24 -20.34 26.17
N GLN A 265 -26.13 -21.34 26.14
CA GLN A 265 -25.77 -22.71 26.46
C GLN A 265 -24.93 -23.31 25.33
N GLY A 266 -23.69 -23.65 25.64
CA GLY A 266 -22.81 -24.40 24.75
C GLY A 266 -22.69 -25.88 25.13
N ARG A 267 -21.79 -26.58 24.46
CA ARG A 267 -21.57 -28.04 24.60
C ARG A 267 -21.10 -28.45 26.01
N ILE A 268 -20.26 -27.63 26.64
CA ILE A 268 -19.62 -27.94 27.93
C ILE A 268 -20.08 -27.01 29.07
N GLY A 269 -20.97 -26.06 28.79
CA GLY A 269 -21.60 -25.19 29.80
C GLY A 269 -22.04 -23.83 29.24
N THR A 270 -22.52 -22.97 30.12
CA THR A 270 -23.04 -21.63 29.78
C THR A 270 -21.90 -20.64 29.54
N SER A 271 -21.94 -19.91 28.41
CA SER A 271 -21.08 -18.74 28.17
C SER A 271 -21.90 -17.46 28.27
N VAL A 272 -21.32 -16.41 28.82
CA VAL A 272 -21.93 -15.07 28.89
C VAL A 272 -21.32 -14.23 27.78
N LEU A 273 -22.18 -13.62 26.95
CA LEU A 273 -21.79 -12.69 25.91
C LEU A 273 -22.33 -11.31 26.24
N GLN A 274 -21.51 -10.30 25.95
CA GLN A 274 -21.87 -8.90 26.08
C GLN A 274 -22.10 -8.33 24.68
N TYR A 275 -23.14 -7.53 24.52
CA TYR A 275 -23.38 -6.71 23.35
C TYR A 275 -23.38 -5.23 23.72
N ASP A 276 -22.95 -4.41 22.78
CA ASP A 276 -22.80 -2.95 22.90
C ASP A 276 -23.10 -2.33 21.53
N ASP A 277 -23.92 -1.29 21.51
CA ASP A 277 -24.46 -0.67 20.30
C ASP A 277 -23.41 -0.01 19.40
N ASP A 278 -22.26 0.38 19.96
CA ASP A 278 -21.15 1.01 19.23
C ASP A 278 -20.01 0.00 18.96
N LEU A 279 -19.83 -0.99 19.82
CA LEU A 279 -18.66 -1.88 19.82
C LEU A 279 -18.92 -3.28 19.26
N GLY A 280 -20.16 -3.78 19.24
CA GLY A 280 -20.53 -5.10 18.70
C GLY A 280 -20.72 -6.17 19.79
N VAL A 281 -20.31 -7.42 19.53
CA VAL A 281 -20.49 -8.54 20.49
C VAL A 281 -19.17 -9.18 20.88
N ARG A 282 -19.03 -9.57 22.15
CA ARG A 282 -17.86 -10.30 22.65
C ARG A 282 -18.20 -11.35 23.70
N PHE A 283 -17.27 -12.27 23.95
CA PHE A 283 -17.38 -13.21 25.07
C PHE A 283 -16.89 -12.56 26.38
N LEU A 284 -17.77 -12.46 27.38
CA LEU A 284 -17.41 -12.05 28.73
C LEU A 284 -16.89 -13.24 29.55
N SER A 285 -17.54 -14.40 29.40
CA SER A 285 -17.14 -15.64 30.08
C SER A 285 -17.45 -16.87 29.23
N SER A 286 -16.65 -17.93 29.40
CA SER A 286 -16.89 -19.22 28.77
C SER A 286 -16.29 -20.34 29.61
N PRO A 287 -16.90 -21.53 29.73
CA PRO A 287 -16.42 -22.62 30.59
C PRO A 287 -15.13 -23.30 30.13
N CYS A 288 -14.60 -22.95 28.95
CA CYS A 288 -13.39 -23.54 28.40
C CYS A 288 -12.12 -23.15 29.20
N PRO A 289 -11.09 -24.01 29.25
CA PRO A 289 -9.86 -23.73 30.00
C PRO A 289 -9.01 -22.60 29.38
N ASP A 290 -8.94 -22.54 28.04
CA ASP A 290 -8.00 -21.63 27.35
C ASP A 290 -8.51 -20.18 27.19
N LYS A 291 -9.82 -19.95 27.36
CA LYS A 291 -10.49 -18.62 27.33
C LYS A 291 -10.13 -17.75 26.11
N LEU A 292 -9.70 -18.33 24.99
CA LEU A 292 -9.23 -17.59 23.81
C LEU A 292 -10.31 -16.65 23.24
N CYS A 293 -11.57 -17.08 23.27
CA CYS A 293 -12.71 -16.27 22.81
C CYS A 293 -12.88 -14.96 23.60
N ILE A 294 -12.50 -14.92 24.88
CA ILE A 294 -12.55 -13.71 25.72
C ILE A 294 -11.43 -12.75 25.34
N LYS A 295 -10.26 -13.28 24.96
CA LYS A 295 -9.08 -12.49 24.55
C LYS A 295 -9.22 -11.89 23.15
N GLN A 296 -10.17 -12.37 22.35
CA GLN A 296 -10.35 -11.96 20.96
C GLN A 296 -10.99 -10.58 20.81
N GLY A 297 -11.70 -10.10 21.83
CA GLY A 297 -12.29 -8.76 21.85
C GLY A 297 -13.63 -8.69 21.11
N TRP A 298 -13.95 -7.51 20.60
CA TRP A 298 -15.23 -7.19 19.96
C TRP A 298 -15.31 -7.71 18.53
N VAL A 299 -16.49 -8.20 18.15
CA VAL A 299 -16.86 -8.60 16.80
C VAL A 299 -17.94 -7.65 16.30
N ASN A 300 -17.61 -6.84 15.29
CA ASN A 300 -18.51 -5.81 14.76
C ASN A 300 -18.63 -5.80 13.22
N ASP A 301 -17.71 -6.46 12.50
CA ASP A 301 -17.73 -6.55 11.04
C ASP A 301 -17.88 -8.00 10.53
N GLU A 302 -18.30 -8.18 9.28
CA GLU A 302 -18.44 -9.50 8.63
C GLU A 302 -17.13 -10.29 8.52
N THR A 303 -15.99 -9.60 8.67
CA THR A 303 -14.67 -10.24 8.71
C THR A 303 -14.26 -10.70 10.10
N ASP A 304 -14.97 -10.25 11.13
CA ASP A 304 -14.66 -10.61 12.50
C ASP A 304 -15.49 -11.82 12.93
N LEU A 305 -14.81 -12.75 13.60
CA LEU A 305 -15.40 -13.98 14.08
C LEU A 305 -14.79 -14.28 15.44
N ALA A 306 -15.62 -14.46 16.45
CA ALA A 306 -15.19 -15.00 17.73
C ALA A 306 -15.77 -16.38 17.92
N ALA A 307 -14.93 -17.34 18.31
CA ALA A 307 -15.36 -18.72 18.51
C ALA A 307 -14.82 -19.30 19.82
N CYS A 308 -15.71 -19.92 20.57
CA CYS A 308 -15.35 -20.85 21.62
C CYS A 308 -15.49 -22.28 21.08
N LEU A 309 -14.45 -22.77 20.43
CA LEU A 309 -14.42 -24.11 19.83
C LEU A 309 -14.74 -25.23 20.85
N PRO A 310 -14.17 -25.27 22.07
CA PRO A 310 -14.50 -26.31 23.05
C PRO A 310 -15.96 -26.28 23.51
N ASN A 311 -16.55 -25.08 23.60
CA ASN A 311 -17.95 -24.90 23.96
C ASN A 311 -18.91 -24.92 22.76
N GLY A 312 -18.39 -25.09 21.54
CA GLY A 312 -19.19 -25.17 20.33
C GLY A 312 -19.98 -23.90 20.02
N LEU A 313 -19.45 -22.72 20.33
CA LEU A 313 -20.10 -21.43 20.06
C LEU A 313 -19.32 -20.62 19.04
N ILE A 314 -19.99 -20.07 18.03
CA ILE A 314 -19.42 -19.16 17.04
C ILE A 314 -20.31 -17.92 16.92
N VAL A 315 -19.70 -16.74 16.97
CA VAL A 315 -20.32 -15.43 16.75
C VAL A 315 -19.84 -14.89 15.41
N THR A 316 -20.78 -14.55 14.53
CA THR A 316 -20.52 -13.96 13.22
C THR A 316 -21.53 -12.85 12.93
N VAL A 317 -21.09 -11.84 12.18
CA VAL A 317 -22.00 -10.84 11.61
C VAL A 317 -22.40 -11.29 10.22
N GLU A 318 -23.70 -11.40 9.94
CA GLU A 318 -24.25 -11.73 8.61
C GLU A 318 -25.22 -10.63 8.16
N GLU A 319 -25.39 -10.46 6.84
CA GLU A 319 -26.45 -9.62 6.27
C GLU A 319 -27.83 -10.20 6.65
N GLY A 320 -28.73 -9.38 7.22
CA GLY A 320 -30.10 -9.78 7.48
C GLY A 320 -30.85 -9.97 6.16
N LYS A 321 -31.60 -11.07 6.06
CA LYS A 321 -32.53 -11.33 4.96
C LYS A 321 -33.93 -10.89 5.31
#